data_AF-A0A660RMY0-F1
#
_entry.id   AF-A0A660RMY0-F1
#
_cell.length_a   1.000
_cell.length_b   1.000
_cell.length_c   1.000
_cell.angle_alpha   90.00
_cell.angle_beta   90.00
_cell.angle_gamma   90.00
#
_symmetry.space_group_name_H-M   'P 1'
#
loop_
_entity.id
_entity.type
_entity.pdbx_description
1 polymer ?
#
loop_
_entity_poly.entity_id
_entity_poly.type
_entity_poly.pdbx_seq_one_letter_code
_entity_poly.pdbx_strand_id
1 'polypeptide(L)'
;DREKDKTTKQIKLIRCGAPIVKAERAPCRKYKGYAFFWNPKARTIMWLIGTSFAKTGGFYKEIYKKWKQIYVETKELKAGHAIEAAKRKAKKLFLAHFYQAYHEIEGLPYRIPYQFEYLQHDDFIPWTKVVEIDEGK
;
A
#
# COMPACT_ATOMS: atom_id res chain seq x y z
N ASP A 1 28.22 -26.78 -24.32
CA ASP A 1 27.35 -25.92 -25.15
C ASP A 1 25.87 -26.19 -24.92
N ARG A 2 25.27 -25.52 -23.92
CA ARG A 2 23.80 -25.47 -23.76
C ARG A 2 23.38 -24.01 -23.78
N GLU A 3 22.98 -23.60 -24.97
CA GLU A 3 22.48 -22.31 -25.38
C GLU A 3 21.34 -21.87 -24.47
N LYS A 4 21.55 -20.77 -23.73
CA LYS A 4 20.53 -20.20 -22.84
C LYS A 4 19.46 -19.55 -23.71
N ASP A 5 18.32 -20.21 -23.80
CA ASP A 5 17.07 -19.70 -24.35
C ASP A 5 16.69 -18.38 -23.66
N LYS A 6 17.03 -17.26 -24.31
CA LYS A 6 16.66 -15.91 -23.91
C LYS A 6 15.41 -15.48 -24.68
N THR A 7 14.33 -16.24 -24.56
CA THR A 7 12.99 -15.74 -24.85
C THR A 7 12.57 -14.78 -23.74
N THR A 8 13.21 -13.61 -23.72
CA THR A 8 12.80 -12.46 -22.94
C THR A 8 11.44 -12.04 -23.49
N LYS A 9 10.35 -12.61 -22.96
CA LYS A 9 8.99 -12.15 -23.24
C LYS A 9 9.01 -10.64 -23.04
N GLN A 10 8.83 -9.89 -24.13
CA GLN A 10 8.75 -8.44 -24.07
C GLN A 10 7.54 -8.09 -23.22
N ILE A 11 7.77 -7.84 -21.93
CA ILE A 11 6.75 -7.33 -21.04
C ILE A 11 6.43 -5.93 -21.55
N LYS A 12 5.28 -5.75 -22.20
CA LYS A 12 4.72 -4.45 -22.59
C LYS A 12 4.44 -3.65 -21.31
N LEU A 13 5.46 -3.00 -20.77
CA LEU A 13 5.31 -2.13 -19.61
C LEU A 13 4.53 -0.88 -20.02
N ILE A 14 3.46 -0.61 -19.28
CA ILE A 14 2.44 0.39 -19.62
C ILE A 14 3.02 1.81 -19.43
N ARG A 15 3.51 2.35 -20.56
CA ARG A 15 3.61 3.75 -21.04
C ARG A 15 3.91 4.87 -20.01
N CYS A 16 5.13 5.38 -20.06
CA CYS A 16 5.35 6.76 -20.53
C CYS A 16 5.97 6.65 -21.94
N GLY A 17 5.39 7.30 -22.95
CA GLY A 17 5.61 7.04 -24.38
C GLY A 17 7.00 7.37 -24.97
N ALA A 18 8.08 7.20 -24.22
CA ALA A 18 9.45 7.33 -24.73
C ALA A 18 10.06 5.94 -25.00
N PRO A 19 10.90 5.79 -26.04
CA PRO A 19 11.69 4.58 -26.24
C PRO A 19 12.59 4.35 -25.02
N ILE A 20 12.68 3.09 -24.55
CA ILE A 20 13.53 2.72 -23.43
C ILE A 20 14.99 2.84 -23.88
N VAL A 21 15.73 3.78 -23.30
CA VAL A 21 17.14 4.05 -23.66
C VAL A 21 18.07 3.01 -23.03
N LYS A 22 17.75 2.53 -21.82
CA LYS A 22 18.54 1.51 -21.11
C LYS A 22 17.69 0.76 -20.07
N ALA A 23 17.83 -0.57 -19.99
CA ALA A 23 17.17 -1.42 -19.00
C ALA A 23 18.13 -1.74 -17.84
N GLU A 24 18.53 -0.72 -17.10
CA GLU A 24 19.28 -0.89 -15.85
C GLU A 24 18.34 -1.00 -14.65
N ARG A 25 18.87 -1.38 -13.47
CA ARG A 25 18.13 -1.31 -12.21
C ARG A 25 17.82 0.17 -11.93
N ALA A 26 16.70 0.62 -12.46
CA ALA A 26 16.37 2.02 -12.51
C ALA A 26 16.18 2.61 -11.12
N PRO A 27 16.43 3.93 -10.98
CA PRO A 27 16.18 4.63 -9.73
C PRO A 27 14.71 4.45 -9.29
N CYS A 28 14.46 4.33 -7.98
CA CYS A 28 13.10 4.24 -7.43
C CYS A 28 12.21 5.45 -7.79
N ARG A 29 12.81 6.55 -8.29
CA ARG A 29 12.16 7.78 -8.72
C ARG A 29 12.00 7.81 -10.24
N LYS A 30 10.91 8.43 -10.71
CA LYS A 30 10.67 8.62 -12.15
C LYS A 30 11.76 9.53 -12.72
N TYR A 31 12.50 9.04 -13.71
CA TYR A 31 13.49 9.81 -14.45
C TYR A 31 13.25 9.63 -15.94
N LYS A 32 13.46 10.69 -16.73
CA LYS A 32 13.18 10.66 -18.18
C LYS A 32 14.09 9.64 -18.86
N GLY A 33 13.52 8.74 -19.66
CA GLY A 33 14.26 7.71 -20.40
C GLY A 33 14.53 6.39 -19.66
N TYR A 34 14.13 6.27 -18.39
CA TYR A 34 14.30 5.06 -17.59
C TYR A 34 12.96 4.37 -17.33
N ALA A 35 12.94 3.05 -17.47
CA ALA A 35 11.83 2.21 -17.02
C ALA A 35 11.81 2.11 -15.48
N PHE A 36 10.68 1.90 -14.83
CA PHE A 36 10.61 1.69 -13.37
C PHE A 36 9.82 0.42 -13.06
N PHE A 37 10.16 -0.25 -11.94
CA PHE A 37 9.68 -1.60 -11.63
C PHE A 37 8.30 -1.66 -10.94
N TRP A 38 7.79 -0.53 -10.46
CA TRP A 38 6.55 -0.49 -9.69
C TRP A 38 5.37 0.01 -10.53
N ASN A 39 4.15 -0.44 -10.20
CA ASN A 39 2.95 -0.07 -10.95
C ASN A 39 2.52 1.38 -10.63
N PRO A 40 2.52 2.30 -11.61
CA PRO A 40 2.21 3.71 -11.37
C PRO A 40 0.72 3.95 -11.10
N LYS A 41 -0.16 3.19 -11.75
CA LYS A 41 -1.61 3.30 -11.56
C LYS A 41 -1.99 2.86 -10.15
N ALA A 42 -1.45 1.73 -9.69
CA ALA A 42 -1.69 1.24 -8.33
C ALA A 42 -1.24 2.24 -7.28
N ARG A 43 -0.07 2.88 -7.47
CA ARG A 43 0.40 3.94 -6.58
C ARG A 43 -0.56 5.14 -6.54
N THR A 44 -1.06 5.57 -7.70
CA THR A 44 -2.02 6.69 -7.79
C THR A 44 -3.35 6.34 -7.12
N ILE A 45 -3.90 5.15 -7.37
CA ILE A 45 -5.14 4.67 -6.73
C ILE A 45 -4.96 4.69 -5.20
N MET A 46 -3.86 4.16 -4.71
CA MET A 46 -3.58 4.11 -3.28
C MET A 46 -3.41 5.51 -2.67
N TRP A 47 -2.88 6.47 -3.43
CA TRP A 47 -2.82 7.88 -3.01
C TRP A 47 -4.23 8.50 -2.93
N LEU A 48 -5.11 8.22 -3.89
CA LEU A 48 -6.50 8.69 -3.89
C LEU A 48 -7.28 8.10 -2.72
N ILE A 49 -7.20 6.78 -2.48
CA ILE A 49 -7.86 6.09 -1.37
C ILE A 49 -7.44 6.70 -0.02
N GLY A 50 -6.14 6.86 0.23
CA GLY A 50 -5.68 7.48 1.48
C GLY A 50 -6.08 8.95 1.62
N THR A 51 -6.27 9.66 0.51
CA THR A 51 -6.80 11.03 0.53
C THR A 51 -8.29 11.03 0.83
N SER A 52 -9.05 10.05 0.32
CA SER A 52 -10.45 9.82 0.65
C SER A 52 -10.62 9.61 2.15
N PHE A 53 -9.89 8.66 2.75
CA PHE A 53 -9.95 8.38 4.19
C PHE A 53 -9.65 9.59 5.09
N ALA A 54 -8.77 10.49 4.66
CA ALA A 54 -8.50 11.71 5.43
C ALA A 54 -9.67 12.70 5.42
N LYS A 55 -10.50 12.66 4.37
CA LYS A 55 -11.64 13.55 4.16
C LYS A 55 -12.93 12.95 4.73
N THR A 56 -13.25 11.71 4.35
CA THR A 56 -14.47 10.98 4.73
C THR A 56 -14.44 10.53 6.18
N GLY A 57 -15.60 10.29 6.81
CA GLY A 57 -15.70 9.68 8.15
C GLY A 57 -15.21 8.22 8.20
N GLY A 58 -15.49 7.55 9.32
CA GLY A 58 -15.27 6.12 9.50
C GLY A 58 -13.95 5.73 10.17
N PHE A 59 -13.74 4.43 10.32
CA PHE A 59 -12.65 3.81 11.06
C PHE A 59 -11.27 4.28 10.59
N TYR A 60 -11.03 4.29 9.27
CA TYR A 60 -9.72 4.66 8.73
C TYR A 60 -9.36 6.13 8.97
N LYS A 61 -10.34 7.03 9.11
CA LYS A 61 -10.10 8.43 9.50
C LYS A 61 -9.61 8.53 10.93
N GLU A 62 -10.18 7.76 11.84
CA GLU A 62 -9.77 7.76 13.25
C GLU A 62 -8.34 7.23 13.40
N ILE A 63 -7.99 6.17 12.67
CA ILE A 63 -6.60 5.70 12.58
C ILE A 63 -5.69 6.80 12.03
N TYR A 64 -6.08 7.47 10.94
CA TYR A 64 -5.31 8.59 10.38
C TYR A 64 -5.10 9.72 11.40
N LYS A 65 -6.15 10.17 12.11
CA LYS A 65 -6.07 11.23 13.11
C LYS A 65 -5.13 10.86 14.25
N LYS A 66 -5.31 9.65 14.83
CA LYS A 66 -4.47 9.11 15.91
C LYS A 66 -2.99 9.16 15.52
N TRP A 67 -2.64 8.62 14.36
CA TRP A 67 -1.25 8.61 13.90
C TRP A 67 -0.73 9.99 13.52
N LYS A 68 -1.56 10.86 12.94
CA LYS A 68 -1.17 12.24 12.63
C LYS A 68 -0.76 12.97 13.91
N GLN A 69 -1.56 12.84 14.97
CA GLN A 69 -1.29 13.45 16.26
C GLN A 69 0.03 12.95 16.85
N ILE A 70 0.22 11.62 16.91
CA ILE A 70 1.48 10.99 17.36
C ILE A 70 2.69 11.51 16.57
N TYR A 71 2.56 11.67 15.24
CA TYR A 71 3.68 12.15 14.42
C TYR A 71 4.00 13.63 14.63
N VAL A 72 3.02 14.45 14.95
CA VAL A 72 3.24 15.88 15.26
C VAL A 72 3.81 16.04 16.66
N GLU A 73 3.25 15.34 17.65
CA GLU A 73 3.61 15.51 19.06
C GLU A 73 4.90 14.76 19.44
N THR A 74 4.95 13.45 19.18
CA THR A 74 6.05 12.61 19.68
C THR A 74 7.29 12.68 18.79
N LYS A 75 7.10 12.87 17.49
CA LYS A 75 8.18 12.82 16.50
C LYS A 75 8.49 14.16 15.84
N GLU A 76 7.79 15.22 16.25
CA GLU A 76 8.01 16.61 15.81
C GLU A 76 8.13 16.76 14.29
N LEU A 77 7.41 15.92 13.53
CA LEU A 77 7.47 16.02 12.07
C LEU A 77 6.77 17.30 11.62
N LYS A 78 7.36 17.96 10.62
CA LYS A 78 6.67 18.99 9.84
C LYS A 78 5.29 18.49 9.42
N ALA A 79 4.27 19.36 9.52
CA ALA A 79 2.87 18.98 9.33
C ALA A 79 2.61 18.20 8.03
N GLY A 80 3.24 18.59 6.92
CA GLY A 80 3.12 17.87 5.64
C GLY A 80 3.64 16.42 5.70
N HIS A 81 4.77 16.19 6.37
CA HIS A 81 5.31 14.85 6.54
C HIS A 81 4.45 14.00 7.49
N ALA A 82 3.93 14.60 8.58
CA ALA A 82 3.03 13.93 9.50
C ALA A 82 1.75 13.45 8.79
N ILE A 83 1.15 14.30 7.94
CA ILE A 83 -0.04 13.95 7.15
C ILE A 83 0.24 12.75 6.24
N GLU A 84 1.33 12.78 5.45
CA GLU A 84 1.64 11.70 4.52
C GLU A 84 2.06 10.40 5.21
N ALA A 85 2.72 10.49 6.37
CA ALA A 85 3.05 9.35 7.21
C ALA A 85 1.79 8.71 7.83
N ALA A 86 0.88 9.53 8.35
CA ALA A 86 -0.40 9.07 8.90
C ALA A 86 -1.29 8.42 7.84
N LYS A 87 -1.42 9.05 6.66
CA LYS A 87 -2.12 8.44 5.51
C LYS A 87 -1.50 7.09 5.15
N ARG A 88 -0.17 6.97 5.20
CA ARG A 88 0.52 5.70 4.91
C ARG A 88 0.14 4.60 5.90
N LYS A 89 -0.03 4.90 7.19
CA LYS A 89 -0.50 3.94 8.19
C LYS A 89 -1.92 3.45 7.86
N ALA A 90 -2.85 4.36 7.59
CA ALA A 90 -4.21 3.99 7.19
C ALA A 90 -4.23 3.13 5.91
N LYS A 91 -3.47 3.51 4.88
CA LYS A 91 -3.36 2.76 3.61
C LYS A 91 -2.83 1.34 3.80
N LYS A 92 -1.82 1.14 4.66
CA LYS A 92 -1.26 -0.19 4.94
C LYS A 92 -2.27 -1.08 5.64
N LEU A 93 -3.01 -0.52 6.60
CA LEU A 93 -4.04 -1.27 7.32
C LEU A 93 -5.20 -1.65 6.39
N PHE A 94 -5.67 -0.70 5.58
CA PHE A 94 -6.68 -0.98 4.55
C PHE A 94 -6.24 -2.08 3.59
N LEU A 95 -4.99 -2.07 3.10
CA LEU A 95 -4.49 -3.11 2.22
C LEU A 95 -4.46 -4.49 2.88
N ALA A 96 -4.14 -4.56 4.17
CA ALA A 96 -4.19 -5.82 4.92
C ALA A 96 -5.63 -6.35 5.01
N HIS A 97 -6.59 -5.48 5.35
CA HIS A 97 -8.01 -5.84 5.39
C HIS A 97 -8.56 -6.22 4.02
N PHE A 98 -8.21 -5.48 2.96
CA PHE A 98 -8.62 -5.79 1.59
C PHE A 98 -8.11 -7.16 1.15
N TYR A 99 -6.84 -7.47 1.46
CA TYR A 99 -6.27 -8.78 1.16
C TYR A 99 -6.97 -9.90 1.93
N GLN A 100 -7.22 -9.71 3.23
CA GLN A 100 -7.94 -10.66 4.05
C GLN A 100 -9.36 -10.91 3.51
N ALA A 101 -10.13 -9.84 3.28
CA ALA A 101 -11.50 -9.92 2.78
C ALA A 101 -11.57 -10.61 1.42
N TYR A 102 -10.67 -10.27 0.49
CA TYR A 102 -10.61 -10.91 -0.82
C TYR A 102 -10.39 -12.42 -0.72
N HIS A 103 -9.43 -12.84 0.11
CA HIS A 103 -9.14 -14.26 0.29
C HIS A 103 -10.28 -15.02 0.95
N GLU A 104 -10.91 -14.44 1.97
CA GLU A 104 -12.05 -15.07 2.65
C GLU A 104 -13.27 -15.21 1.74
N ILE A 105 -13.57 -14.19 0.91
CA ILE A 105 -14.69 -14.23 -0.05
C ILE A 105 -14.44 -15.27 -1.15
N GLU A 106 -13.21 -15.38 -1.66
CA GLU A 106 -12.83 -16.34 -2.70
C GLU A 106 -12.56 -17.76 -2.14
N GLY A 107 -12.60 -17.95 -0.82
CA GLY A 107 -12.25 -19.21 -0.16
C GLY A 107 -10.78 -19.61 -0.32
N LEU A 108 -9.90 -18.64 -0.59
CA LEU A 108 -8.47 -18.87 -0.76
C LEU A 108 -7.76 -18.85 0.59
N PRO A 109 -6.78 -19.73 0.83
CA PRO A 109 -5.97 -19.66 2.04
C PRO A 109 -5.20 -18.33 2.08
N TYR A 110 -5.17 -17.70 3.24
CA TYR A 110 -4.28 -16.56 3.50
C TYR A 110 -3.49 -16.82 4.77
N ARG A 111 -2.30 -16.24 4.84
CA ARG A 111 -1.43 -16.33 6.01
C ARG A 111 -1.64 -15.12 6.90
N ILE A 112 -1.82 -15.36 8.19
CA ILE A 112 -1.83 -14.32 9.21
C ILE A 112 -0.47 -13.59 9.21
N PRO A 113 -0.41 -12.26 9.43
CA PRO A 113 0.88 -11.57 9.52
C PRO A 113 1.78 -12.17 10.60
N TYR A 114 3.09 -12.21 10.31
CA TYR A 114 4.12 -12.80 11.17
C TYR A 114 4.04 -12.35 12.64
N GLN A 115 3.68 -11.08 12.87
CA GLN A 115 3.54 -10.48 14.19
C GLN A 115 2.52 -11.19 15.07
N PHE A 116 1.45 -11.71 14.48
CA PHE A 116 0.41 -12.42 15.22
C PHE A 116 0.69 -13.93 15.26
N GLU A 117 1.26 -14.48 14.17
CA GLU A 117 1.57 -15.92 14.09
C GLU A 117 2.72 -16.33 15.02
N TYR A 118 3.81 -15.55 15.08
CA TYR A 118 5.03 -15.93 15.83
C TYR A 118 5.36 -15.02 17.00
N LEU A 119 5.10 -13.71 16.85
CA LEU A 119 5.40 -12.74 17.91
C LEU A 119 4.24 -12.53 18.89
N GLN A 120 3.09 -13.18 18.66
CA GLN A 120 1.93 -13.21 19.57
C GLN A 120 1.42 -11.81 19.98
N HIS A 121 1.48 -10.84 19.06
CA HIS A 121 0.81 -9.56 19.27
C HIS A 121 -0.70 -9.76 19.43
N ASP A 122 -1.34 -8.97 20.28
CA ASP A 122 -2.77 -9.06 20.62
C ASP A 122 -3.63 -7.98 19.93
N ASP A 123 -3.00 -7.06 19.21
CA ASP A 123 -3.65 -5.92 18.55
C ASP A 123 -4.16 -6.21 17.12
N PHE A 124 -4.49 -7.48 16.83
CA PHE A 124 -5.03 -7.86 15.53
C PHE A 124 -6.43 -7.28 15.32
N ILE A 125 -6.62 -6.62 14.18
CA ILE A 125 -7.90 -6.04 13.78
C ILE A 125 -8.32 -6.76 12.49
N PRO A 126 -9.37 -7.61 12.52
CA PRO A 126 -9.91 -8.21 11.31
C PRO A 126 -10.75 -7.20 10.53
N TRP A 127 -10.90 -7.42 9.22
CA TRP A 127 -11.69 -6.53 8.36
C TRP A 127 -13.18 -6.51 8.73
N THR A 128 -13.75 -7.62 9.22
CA THR A 128 -15.16 -7.72 9.63
C THR A 128 -15.50 -6.75 10.76
N LYS A 129 -14.63 -6.66 11.77
CA LYS A 129 -14.77 -5.71 12.88
C LYS A 129 -14.74 -4.25 12.41
N VAL A 130 -13.99 -3.95 11.35
CA VAL A 130 -14.00 -2.60 10.77
C VAL A 130 -15.36 -2.28 10.15
N VAL A 131 -15.95 -3.24 9.44
CA VAL A 131 -17.29 -3.09 8.86
C VAL A 131 -18.33 -2.92 9.95
N GLU A 132 -18.31 -3.74 11.00
CA GLU A 132 -19.21 -3.60 12.17
C GLU A 132 -19.10 -2.22 12.83
N ILE A 133 -17.88 -1.68 12.94
CA ILE A 133 -17.66 -0.33 13.50
C ILE A 133 -18.22 0.75 12.58
N ASP A 134 -18.08 0.60 11.27
CA ASP A 134 -18.56 1.59 10.30
C ASP A 134 -20.08 1.47 10.03
N GLU A 135 -20.69 0.31 10.24
CA GLU A 135 -22.14 0.06 10.12
C GLU A 135 -22.91 0.33 11.43
N GLY A 136 -22.28 0.05 12.59
CA GLY A 136 -22.83 0.33 13.92
C GLY A 136 -22.61 1.78 14.38
N LYS A 137 -22.03 2.63 13.53
CA LYS A 137 -21.85 4.07 13.71
C LYS A 137 -22.74 4.87 12.78
#